data_AF-A0A941F6X8-F1
#
_entry.id   AF-A0A941F6X8-F1
#
_cell.length_a   1.000
_cell.length_b   1.000
_cell.length_c   1.000
_cell.angle_alpha   90.00
_cell.angle_beta   90.00
_cell.angle_gamma   90.00
#
_symmetry.space_group_name_H-M   'P 1'
#
loop_
_entity.id
_entity.type
_entity.pdbx_description
1 polymer ?
#
loop_
_entity_poly.entity_id
_entity_poly.type
_entity_poly.pdbx_seq_one_letter_code
_entity_poly.pdbx_strand_id
1 'polypeptide(L)'
;MERRAILAQHEVHKTIALIDTEIRGKATGSPIELAGRLCMSVRMLYFYIDMMTSLGAEIFFSKETNSFLYEEDGYFKDGIRWIVTSKVRASK
;
A
#
# COMPACT_ATOMS: atom_id res chain seq x y z
N MET A 1 23.21 12.80 13.63
CA MET A 1 22.43 11.56 13.36
C MET A 1 20.97 11.86 13.01
N GLU A 2 20.36 12.93 13.52
CA GLU A 2 18.93 13.26 13.34
C GLU A 2 18.46 13.49 11.88
N ARG A 3 19.25 14.13 11.00
CA ARG A 3 18.83 14.37 9.61
C ARG A 3 18.62 13.09 8.79
N ARG A 4 19.35 12.01 9.11
CA ARG A 4 19.20 10.73 8.39
C ARG A 4 17.88 10.03 8.73
N ALA A 5 17.42 10.16 9.97
CA ALA A 5 16.14 9.60 10.40
C ALA A 5 14.95 10.31 9.74
N ILE A 6 14.99 11.64 9.65
CA ILE A 6 13.94 12.44 9.00
C ILE A 6 13.82 12.10 7.50
N LEU A 7 14.96 11.99 6.80
CA LEU A 7 14.96 11.62 5.38
C LEU A 7 14.45 10.19 5.16
N ALA A 8 14.86 9.25 6.00
CA ALA A 8 14.40 7.86 5.92
C ALA A 8 12.88 7.74 6.16
N GLN A 9 12.34 8.43 7.16
CA GLN A 9 10.90 8.43 7.45
C GLN A 9 10.10 9.01 6.28
N HIS A 10 10.56 10.12 5.70
CA HIS A 10 9.91 10.76 4.57
C HIS A 10 9.86 9.86 3.32
N GLU A 11 10.94 9.12 3.04
CA GLU A 11 10.96 8.17 1.92
C GLU A 11 10.04 6.97 2.15
N VAL A 12 9.87 6.52 3.39
CA VAL A 12 8.92 5.44 3.72
C VAL A 12 7.48 5.89 3.45
N HIS A 13 7.06 7.05 3.96
CA HIS A 13 5.69 7.54 3.75
C HIS A 13 5.36 7.75 2.28
N LYS A 14 6.30 8.31 1.50
CA LYS A 14 6.14 8.45 0.05
C LYS A 14 5.96 7.10 -0.64
N THR A 15 6.77 6.12 -0.27
CA THR A 15 6.71 4.79 -0.87
C THR A 15 5.36 4.12 -0.59
N ILE A 16 4.86 4.23 0.64
CA ILE A 16 3.52 3.74 1.00
C ILE A 16 2.44 4.45 0.16
N ALA A 17 2.51 5.78 0.00
CA ALA A 17 1.54 6.53 -0.79
C ALA A 17 1.53 6.13 -2.29
N LEU A 18 2.70 5.82 -2.85
CA LEU A 18 2.82 5.30 -4.22
C LEU A 18 2.17 3.92 -4.35
N ILE A 19 2.49 2.99 -3.45
CA ILE A 19 1.91 1.64 -3.44
C ILE A 19 0.38 1.71 -3.26
N ASP A 20 -0.09 2.52 -2.32
CA ASP A 20 -1.53 2.75 -2.08
C ASP A 20 -2.25 3.23 -3.35
N THR A 21 -1.65 4.15 -4.10
CA THR A 21 -2.22 4.65 -5.35
C THR A 21 -2.34 3.54 -6.40
N GLU A 22 -1.32 2.70 -6.54
CA GLU A 22 -1.33 1.57 -7.47
C GLU A 22 -2.39 0.52 -7.08
N ILE A 23 -2.50 0.18 -5.80
CA ILE A 23 -3.48 -0.80 -5.28
C ILE A 23 -4.91 -0.29 -5.48
N ARG A 24 -5.19 0.98 -5.12
CA ARG A 24 -6.52 1.58 -5.32
C ARG A 24 -6.90 1.69 -6.78
N GLY A 25 -5.93 1.85 -7.67
CA GLY A 25 -6.13 1.79 -9.12
C GLY A 25 -6.49 0.39 -9.64
N LYS A 26 -6.33 -0.66 -8.82
CA LYS A 26 -6.57 -2.08 -9.15
C LYS A 26 -5.82 -2.55 -10.40
N ALA A 27 -4.68 -1.93 -10.67
CA ALA A 27 -3.88 -2.13 -11.87
C ALA A 27 -2.42 -2.43 -11.52
N THR A 28 -2.16 -3.10 -10.39
CA THR A 28 -0.79 -3.33 -9.96
C THR A 28 -0.04 -4.27 -10.90
N GLY A 29 -0.74 -5.17 -11.59
CA GLY A 29 -0.09 -6.31 -12.24
C GLY A 29 0.47 -7.27 -11.18
N SER A 30 1.32 -8.19 -11.65
CA SER A 30 2.03 -9.13 -10.81
C SER A 30 3.02 -8.44 -9.86
N PRO A 31 3.46 -9.10 -8.78
CA PRO A 31 4.44 -8.53 -7.87
C PRO A 31 5.75 -8.10 -8.55
N ILE A 32 6.17 -8.81 -9.61
CA ILE A 32 7.37 -8.46 -10.39
C ILE A 32 7.14 -7.17 -11.18
N GLU A 33 5.98 -7.03 -11.83
CA GLU A 33 5.64 -5.85 -12.61
C GLU A 33 5.50 -4.60 -11.73
N LEU A 34 4.79 -4.71 -10.60
CA LEU A 34 4.66 -3.59 -9.66
C LEU A 34 6.02 -3.17 -9.10
N ALA A 35 6.84 -4.12 -8.64
CA ALA A 35 8.17 -3.82 -8.11
C ALA A 35 9.07 -3.14 -9.16
N GLY A 36 9.01 -3.62 -10.41
CA GLY A 36 9.71 -3.02 -11.54
C GLY A 36 9.27 -1.57 -11.80
N ARG A 37 7.96 -1.28 -11.80
CA ARG A 37 7.45 0.09 -11.97
C ARG A 37 7.85 1.03 -10.83
N LEU A 38 7.89 0.50 -9.61
CA LEU A 38 8.31 1.26 -8.42
C LEU A 38 9.82 1.29 -8.21
N CYS A 39 10.61 0.80 -9.18
CA CYS A 39 12.08 0.76 -9.14
C CYS A 39 12.65 0.11 -7.86
N MET A 40 12.01 -0.94 -7.36
CA MET A 40 12.45 -1.67 -6.17
C MET A 40 12.51 -3.18 -6.42
N SER A 41 13.17 -3.92 -5.53
CA SER A 41 13.13 -5.37 -5.59
C SER A 41 11.77 -5.90 -5.14
N VAL A 42 11.37 -7.07 -5.64
CA VAL A 42 10.14 -7.76 -5.20
C VAL A 42 10.14 -8.00 -3.69
N ARG A 43 11.32 -8.29 -3.11
CA ARG A 43 11.47 -8.43 -1.66
C ARG A 43 11.16 -7.13 -0.91
N MET A 44 11.63 -5.98 -1.41
CA MET A 44 11.32 -4.68 -0.82
C MET A 44 9.83 -4.35 -0.96
N LEU A 45 9.22 -4.67 -2.11
CA LEU A 45 7.77 -4.53 -2.29
C LEU A 45 7.01 -5.32 -1.21
N TYR A 46 7.30 -6.61 -1.02
CA TYR A 46 6.65 -7.41 0.02
C TYR A 46 6.90 -6.86 1.43
N PHE A 47 8.10 -6.36 1.73
CA PHE A 47 8.35 -5.68 3.00
C PHE A 47 7.41 -4.49 3.22
N TYR A 48 7.17 -3.67 2.19
CA TYR A 48 6.21 -2.57 2.27
C TYR A 48 4.77 -3.06 2.40
N ILE A 49 4.37 -4.11 1.67
CA ILE A 49 3.03 -4.71 1.79
C ILE A 49 2.81 -5.22 3.22
N ASP A 50 3.74 -6.01 3.77
CA ASP A 50 3.65 -6.54 5.14
C ASP A 50 3.58 -5.42 6.19
N MET A 51 4.33 -4.33 5.97
CA MET A 51 4.28 -3.15 6.83
C MET A 51 2.92 -2.43 6.73
N MET A 52 2.37 -2.27 5.52
CA MET A 52 1.05 -1.66 5.32
C MET A 52 -0.06 -2.52 5.96
N THR A 53 0.04 -3.86 5.85
CA THR A 53 -0.83 -4.80 6.58
C THR A 53 -0.71 -4.61 8.09
N SER A 54 0.51 -4.48 8.61
CA SER A 54 0.75 -4.23 10.05
C SER A 54 0.20 -2.87 10.52
N LEU A 55 0.01 -1.91 9.61
CA LEU A 55 -0.63 -0.61 9.88
C LEU A 55 -2.17 -0.66 9.78
N GLY A 56 -2.75 -1.83 9.52
CA GLY A 56 -4.19 -2.09 9.56
C GLY A 56 -4.86 -2.19 8.19
N ALA A 57 -4.11 -2.12 7.08
CA ALA A 57 -4.65 -2.29 5.74
C ALA A 57 -4.39 -3.71 5.23
N GLU A 58 -5.32 -4.64 5.44
CA GLU A 58 -5.16 -6.02 4.96
C GLU A 58 -5.07 -6.05 3.43
N ILE A 59 -3.96 -6.56 2.91
CA ILE A 59 -3.66 -6.61 1.47
C ILE A 59 -3.38 -8.05 1.07
N PHE A 60 -4.01 -8.50 -0.01
CA PHE A 60 -3.71 -9.78 -0.62
C PHE A 60 -3.48 -9.64 -2.13
N PHE A 61 -2.72 -10.58 -2.70
CA PHE A 61 -2.56 -10.67 -4.15
C PHE A 61 -3.63 -11.59 -4.75
N SER A 62 -4.44 -11.05 -5.65
CA SER A 62 -5.40 -11.82 -6.44
C SER A 62 -4.76 -12.27 -7.74
N LYS A 63 -4.64 -13.59 -7.92
CA LYS A 63 -4.17 -14.20 -9.18
C LYS A 63 -5.17 -14.02 -10.31
N GLU A 64 -6.47 -13.98 -10.00
CA GLU A 64 -7.54 -13.84 -10.98
C GLU A 64 -7.52 -12.47 -11.64
N THR A 65 -7.35 -11.41 -10.84
CA THR A 65 -7.29 -10.03 -11.35
C THR A 65 -5.86 -9.56 -11.62
N ASN A 66 -4.86 -10.42 -11.38
CA ASN A 66 -3.43 -10.11 -11.44
C ASN A 66 -3.12 -8.76 -10.75
N SER A 67 -3.60 -8.58 -9.52
CA SER A 67 -3.44 -7.32 -8.79
C SER A 67 -3.42 -7.54 -7.29
N PHE A 68 -2.69 -6.69 -6.57
CA PHE A 68 -2.90 -6.49 -5.14
C PHE A 68 -4.22 -5.76 -4.91
N LEU A 69 -4.93 -6.17 -3.87
CA LEU A 69 -6.23 -5.64 -3.47
C LEU A 69 -6.26 -5.46 -1.95
N TYR A 70 -6.99 -4.45 -1.49
CA TYR A 70 -7.38 -4.36 -0.08
C TYR A 70 -8.56 -5.30 0.20
N GLU A 71 -8.57 -5.92 1.38
CA GLU A 71 -9.74 -6.68 1.85
C GLU A 71 -10.93 -5.77 2.14
N GLU A 72 -10.68 -4.59 2.72
CA GLU A 72 -11.68 -3.55 2.93
C GLU A 72 -11.34 -2.29 2.13
N ASP A 73 -12.35 -1.62 1.57
CA ASP A 73 -12.15 -0.38 0.82
C ASP A 73 -11.62 0.73 1.76
N GLY A 74 -10.44 1.25 1.46
CA GLY A 74 -9.83 2.34 2.22
C GLY A 74 -8.65 2.99 1.49
N TYR A 75 -7.91 3.82 2.20
CA TYR A 75 -6.68 4.46 1.71
C TYR A 75 -5.73 4.83 2.84
N PHE A 76 -4.44 4.99 2.50
CA PHE A 76 -3.46 5.58 3.41
C PHE A 76 -3.48 7.11 3.36
N LYS A 77 -3.86 7.74 4.47
CA LYS A 77 -3.69 9.18 4.68
C LYS A 77 -2.27 9.48 5.17
N ASP A 78 -1.63 10.47 4.54
CA ASP A 78 -0.27 10.93 4.84
C ASP A 78 0.81 9.82 4.79
N GLY A 79 0.51 8.71 4.09
CA GLY A 79 1.43 7.57 3.94
C GLY A 79 1.62 6.71 5.19
N ILE A 80 0.79 6.84 6.22
CA ILE A 80 0.95 6.05 7.47
C ILE A 80 -0.36 5.64 8.15
N ARG A 81 -1.45 6.37 7.91
CA ARG A 81 -2.72 6.11 8.58
C ARG A 81 -3.72 5.48 7.63
N TRP A 82 -4.07 4.21 7.86
CA TRP A 82 -5.17 3.57 7.14
C TRP A 82 -6.51 4.18 7.51
N ILE A 83 -7.31 4.53 6.51
CA ILE A 83 -8.68 5.06 6.65
C ILE A 83 -9.61 4.19 5.82
N VAL A 84 -10.52 3.51 6.52
CA VAL A 84 -11.61 2.75 5.93
C VAL A 84 -12.64 3.72 5.33
N THR A 85 -13.07 3.46 4.10
CA THR A 85 -14.03 4.27 3.35
C THR A 85 -15.45 3.69 3.33
N SER A 86 -15.66 2.54 3.98
CA SER A 86 -16.96 1.92 4.20
C SER A 86 -17.99 2.97 4.61
N LYS A 87 -18.92 3.29 3.70
CA LYS A 87 -20.14 4.03 4.06
C LYS A 87 -20.80 3.22 5.16
N VAL A 88 -20.99 3.81 6.34
CA VAL A 88 -22.01 3.35 7.27
C VAL A 88 -23.29 3.26 6.43
N ARG A 89 -23.75 2.04 6.12
CA ARG A 89 -25.10 1.84 5.61
C ARG A 89 -25.98 2.48 6.67
N ALA A 90 -26.63 3.59 6.31
CA ALA A 90 -27.74 4.11 7.08
C ALA A 90 -28.69 2.92 7.29
N SER A 91 -28.70 2.39 8.50
CA SER A 91 -29.65 1.38 8.88
C SER A 91 -31.03 2.02 8.85
N LYS A 92 -31.93 1.27 8.23
CA LYS A 92 -33.32 1.58 7.95
C LYS A 92 -34.11 1.95 9.20
#